data_AF-A0A136PM68-F1
#
_entry.id   AF-A0A136PM68-F1
#
_cell.length_a   1.000
_cell.length_b   1.000
_cell.length_c   1.000
_cell.angle_alpha   90.00
_cell.angle_beta   90.00
_cell.angle_gamma   90.00
#
_symmetry.space_group_name_H-M   'P 1'
#
loop_
_entity.id
_entity.type
_entity.pdbx_description
1 polymer ?
#
loop_
_entity_poly.entity_id
_entity_poly.type
_entity_poly.pdbx_seq_one_letter_code
_entity_poly.pdbx_strand_id
1 'polypeptide(L)'
;MTPRWLPTIAITGSRLLRAELRTVEQQSGHDFEYADSVPAGRRYASRRPLIIIGSDLVARVRKPLSCRGIVVVATVNPPDARVWTHAGRVGATYVIVLPTACSWLAEHLLREARSR
;
A
#
# COMPACT_ATOMS: atom_id res chain seq x y z
N MET A 1 -27.13 6.76 2.06
CA MET A 1 -25.94 6.49 2.88
C MET A 1 -24.73 6.49 1.98
N THR A 2 -23.89 7.53 2.02
CA THR A 2 -22.59 7.51 1.36
C THR A 2 -21.76 6.39 1.98
N PRO A 3 -21.19 5.46 1.20
CA PRO A 3 -20.39 4.38 1.77
C PRO A 3 -19.26 5.00 2.59
N ARG A 4 -19.15 4.67 3.87
CA ARG A 4 -18.04 5.14 4.72
C ARG A 4 -16.77 4.49 4.16
N TRP A 5 -15.92 5.28 3.51
CA TRP A 5 -14.70 4.81 2.88
C TRP A 5 -13.77 4.28 3.96
N LEU A 6 -13.21 3.09 3.77
CA LEU A 6 -12.14 2.62 4.63
C LEU A 6 -10.85 3.38 4.27
N PRO A 7 -10.01 3.74 5.26
CA PRO A 7 -8.71 4.34 4.99
C PRO A 7 -7.84 3.40 4.15
N THR A 8 -6.78 3.94 3.55
CA THR A 8 -5.70 3.14 2.96
C THR A 8 -5.25 2.06 3.95
N ILE A 9 -4.93 0.87 3.44
CA ILE A 9 -4.34 -0.18 4.28
C ILE A 9 -2.91 -0.49 3.85
N ALA A 10 -2.00 -0.49 4.83
CA ALA A 10 -0.63 -0.96 4.70
C ALA A 10 -0.49 -2.35 5.30
N ILE A 11 -0.13 -3.32 4.47
CA ILE A 11 0.05 -4.73 4.83
C ILE A 11 1.55 -5.01 4.89
N THR A 12 2.14 -4.91 6.07
CA THR A 12 3.58 -5.13 6.29
C THR A 12 3.86 -5.53 7.74
N GLY A 13 4.76 -6.50 7.90
CA GLY A 13 5.41 -6.84 9.17
C GLY A 13 6.69 -6.03 9.41
N SER A 14 7.19 -5.29 8.43
CA SER A 14 8.40 -4.47 8.54
C SER A 14 8.15 -3.20 9.37
N ARG A 15 8.85 -3.09 10.50
CA ARG A 15 8.84 -1.89 11.34
C ARG A 15 9.47 -0.68 10.63
N LEU A 16 10.50 -0.91 9.82
CA LEU A 16 11.17 0.14 9.07
C LEU A 16 10.25 0.71 7.99
N LEU A 17 9.61 -0.16 7.19
CA LEU A 17 8.65 0.30 6.18
C LEU A 17 7.46 1.02 6.83
N ARG A 18 6.99 0.55 7.98
CA ARG A 18 5.93 1.23 8.74
C ARG A 18 6.35 2.65 9.18
N ALA A 19 7.60 2.83 9.59
CA ALA A 19 8.11 4.16 9.96
C ALA A 19 8.08 5.12 8.76
N GLU A 20 8.53 4.65 7.58
CA GLU A 20 8.48 5.46 6.35
C GLU A 20 7.04 5.79 5.94
N LEU A 21 6.11 4.84 6.05
CA LEU A 21 4.70 5.08 5.76
C LEU A 21 4.08 6.09 6.72
N ARG A 22 4.50 6.14 7.99
CA ARG A 22 4.08 7.17 8.95
C ARG A 22 4.51 8.57 8.51
N THR A 23 5.69 8.71 7.90
CA THR A 23 6.11 9.98 7.28
C THR A 23 5.20 10.37 6.12
N VAL A 24 4.75 9.40 5.30
CA VAL A 24 3.77 9.65 4.24
C VAL A 24 2.42 10.11 4.80
N GLU A 25 1.92 9.48 5.87
CA GLU A 25 0.69 9.90 6.57
C GLU A 25 0.80 11.36 7.03
N GLN A 26 1.93 11.74 7.66
CA GLN A 26 2.19 13.12 8.09
C GLN A 26 2.21 14.13 6.94
N GLN A 27 2.83 13.78 5.81
CA GLN A 27 2.91 14.66 4.63
C GLN A 27 1.57 14.80 3.90
N SER A 28 0.76 13.74 3.90
CA SER A 28 -0.51 13.69 3.16
C SER A 28 -1.73 14.06 3.99
N GLY A 29 -1.62 14.04 5.32
CA GLY A 29 -2.77 14.14 6.23
C GLY A 29 -3.76 12.97 6.12
N HIS A 30 -3.34 11.84 5.56
CA HIS A 30 -4.17 10.64 5.38
C HIS A 30 -3.73 9.53 6.31
N ASP A 31 -4.60 9.12 7.23
CA ASP A 31 -4.35 7.99 8.10
C ASP A 31 -4.45 6.66 7.35
N PHE A 32 -3.55 5.73 7.70
CA PHE A 32 -3.53 4.36 7.22
C PHE A 32 -3.95 3.41 8.34
N GLU A 33 -4.68 2.37 7.97
CA GLU A 33 -4.75 1.16 8.78
C GLU A 33 -3.55 0.25 8.47
N TYR A 34 -3.10 -0.48 9.49
CA TYR A 34 -1.96 -1.37 9.35
C TYR A 34 -2.33 -2.80 9.69
N ALA A 35 -1.93 -3.74 8.84
CA ALA A 35 -1.98 -5.16 9.08
C ALA A 35 -0.57 -5.76 8.98
N ASP A 36 -0.23 -6.65 9.91
CA ASP A 36 1.05 -7.37 9.94
C ASP A 36 1.04 -8.66 9.11
N SER A 37 -0.11 -9.01 8.54
CA SER A 37 -0.32 -10.24 7.77
C SER A 37 -1.28 -10.05 6.61
N VAL A 38 -1.05 -10.80 5.54
CA VAL A 38 -1.88 -10.77 4.33
C VAL A 38 -3.35 -11.12 4.62
N PRO A 39 -3.68 -12.17 5.41
CA PRO A 39 -5.08 -12.48 5.70
C PRO A 39 -5.80 -11.36 6.45
N ALA A 40 -5.17 -10.75 7.45
CA ALA A 40 -5.75 -9.65 8.20
C ALA A 40 -6.01 -8.43 7.30
N GLY A 41 -5.05 -8.08 6.45
CA GLY A 41 -5.18 -6.94 5.54
C GLY A 41 -6.18 -7.16 4.41
N ARG A 42 -6.40 -8.41 3.98
CA ARG A 42 -7.29 -8.72 2.85
C ARG A 42 -8.77 -8.66 3.19
N ARG A 43 -9.15 -8.78 4.47
CA ARG A 43 -10.55 -8.94 4.94
C ARG A 43 -11.52 -7.87 4.39
N TYR A 44 -11.03 -6.68 4.03
CA TYR A 44 -11.83 -5.61 3.41
C TYR A 44 -11.14 -4.90 2.24
N ALA A 45 -10.21 -5.59 1.57
CA ALA A 45 -9.40 -5.04 0.48
C ALA A 45 -10.21 -4.30 -0.59
N SER A 46 -11.33 -4.87 -1.03
CA SER A 46 -12.17 -4.31 -2.11
C SER A 46 -12.85 -2.97 -1.76
N ARG A 47 -12.93 -2.61 -0.47
CA ARG A 47 -13.53 -1.34 -0.01
C ARG A 47 -12.49 -0.24 0.25
N ARG A 48 -11.20 -0.57 0.16
CA ARG A 48 -10.09 0.36 0.34
C ARG A 48 -9.86 1.13 -0.95
N PRO A 49 -9.48 2.41 -0.90
CA PRO A 49 -9.06 3.16 -2.09
C PRO A 49 -7.66 2.77 -2.56
N LEU A 50 -6.80 2.37 -1.62
CA LEU A 50 -5.41 2.01 -1.87
C LEU A 50 -5.02 0.85 -0.95
N ILE A 51 -4.31 -0.12 -1.51
CA ILE A 51 -3.63 -1.17 -0.75
C ILE A 51 -2.14 -1.01 -0.97
N ILE A 52 -1.40 -0.86 0.12
CA ILE A 52 0.06 -0.90 0.13
C ILE A 52 0.46 -2.25 0.70
N ILE A 53 1.27 -3.03 -0.02
CA ILE A 53 1.84 -4.28 0.50
C ILE A 53 3.36 -4.16 0.57
N GLY A 54 3.92 -4.49 1.73
CA GLY A 54 5.36 -4.50 1.91
C GLY A 54 6.04 -5.61 1.11
N SER A 55 7.27 -5.35 0.63
CA SER A 55 8.09 -6.38 -0.03
C SER A 55 8.36 -7.58 0.87
N ASP A 56 8.27 -7.43 2.20
CA ASP A 56 8.37 -8.50 3.19
C ASP A 56 7.21 -9.50 3.13
N LEU A 57 6.04 -9.09 2.62
CA LEU A 57 4.84 -9.93 2.57
C LEU A 57 4.32 -10.21 1.16
N VAL A 58 4.76 -9.48 0.13
CA VAL A 58 4.24 -9.64 -1.24
C VAL A 58 4.41 -11.06 -1.78
N ALA A 59 5.52 -11.74 -1.42
CA ALA A 59 5.76 -13.13 -1.81
C ALA A 59 4.75 -14.14 -1.22
N ARG A 60 4.03 -13.75 -0.16
CA ARG A 60 3.01 -14.58 0.51
C ARG A 60 1.63 -14.45 -0.13
N VAL A 61 1.42 -13.48 -1.01
CA VAL A 61 0.15 -13.31 -1.71
C VAL A 61 0.02 -14.35 -2.82
N ARG A 62 -1.06 -15.14 -2.75
CA ARG A 62 -1.34 -16.22 -3.71
C ARG A 62 -2.37 -15.83 -4.77
N LYS A 63 -3.22 -14.85 -4.49
CA LYS A 63 -4.26 -14.35 -5.39
C LYS A 63 -4.13 -12.83 -5.54
N PRO A 64 -4.38 -12.26 -6.73
CA PRO A 64 -4.35 -10.81 -6.92
C PRO A 64 -5.10 -10.05 -5.85
N LEU A 65 -4.59 -8.87 -5.48
CA LEU A 65 -5.28 -7.94 -4.61
C LEU A 65 -6.16 -7.05 -5.48
N SER A 66 -7.34 -6.70 -4.98
CA SER A 66 -8.25 -5.79 -5.66
C SER A 66 -8.81 -4.81 -4.62
N CYS A 67 -8.82 -3.55 -5.01
CA CYS A 67 -9.33 -2.42 -4.25
C CYS A 67 -10.00 -1.44 -5.22
N ARG A 68 -10.55 -0.33 -4.71
CA ARG A 68 -11.24 0.65 -5.56
C ARG A 68 -10.30 1.47 -6.46
N GLY A 69 -9.07 1.67 -6.02
CA GLY A 69 -8.03 2.36 -6.78
C GLY A 69 -6.91 1.38 -7.10
N ILE A 70 -5.73 1.66 -6.59
CA ILE A 70 -4.51 0.96 -6.99
C ILE A 70 -3.93 0.08 -5.89
N VAL A 71 -3.14 -0.91 -6.31
CA VAL A 71 -2.30 -1.71 -5.42
C VAL A 71 -0.86 -1.27 -5.60
N VAL A 72 -0.14 -1.03 -4.51
CA VAL A 72 1.26 -0.62 -4.51
C VAL A 72 2.08 -1.62 -3.71
N VAL A 73 3.22 -2.06 -4.25
CA VAL A 73 4.26 -2.73 -3.46
C VAL A 73 5.22 -1.68 -2.94
N ALA A 74 5.44 -1.62 -1.64
CA ALA A 74 6.39 -0.70 -1.02
C ALA A 74 7.57 -1.45 -0.40
N THR A 75 8.75 -0.88 -0.52
CA THR A 75 9.98 -1.41 0.07
C THR A 75 10.87 -0.27 0.55
N VAL A 76 11.83 -0.59 1.40
CA VAL A 76 12.86 0.35 1.89
C VAL A 76 14.24 0.04 1.30
N ASN A 77 14.35 -1.01 0.51
CA ASN A 77 15.56 -1.42 -0.19
C ASN A 77 15.31 -1.40 -1.70
N PRO A 78 16.35 -1.28 -2.53
CA PRO A 78 16.21 -1.48 -3.97
C PRO A 78 15.52 -2.83 -4.29
N PRO A 79 14.46 -2.84 -5.12
CA PRO A 79 13.71 -4.07 -5.41
C PRO A 79 14.51 -5.00 -6.32
N ASP A 80 14.62 -6.27 -5.93
CA ASP A 80 15.20 -7.32 -6.75
C ASP A 80 14.18 -7.90 -7.76
N ALA A 81 14.63 -8.79 -8.64
CA ALA A 81 13.78 -9.44 -9.63
C ALA A 81 12.59 -10.23 -9.03
N ARG A 82 12.72 -10.71 -7.79
CA ARG A 82 11.64 -11.45 -7.11
C ARG A 82 10.54 -10.48 -6.68
N VAL A 83 10.88 -9.31 -6.17
CA VAL A 83 9.90 -8.26 -5.84
C VAL A 83 9.08 -7.89 -7.07
N TRP A 84 9.71 -7.68 -8.22
CA TRP A 84 9.02 -7.39 -9.49
C TRP A 84 8.08 -8.53 -9.92
N THR A 85 8.55 -9.77 -9.85
CA THR A 85 7.73 -10.96 -10.17
C THR A 85 6.50 -11.04 -9.26
N HIS A 86 6.67 -10.80 -7.96
CA HIS A 86 5.57 -10.83 -7.00
C HIS A 86 4.63 -9.63 -7.17
N ALA A 87 5.15 -8.44 -7.49
CA ALA A 87 4.36 -7.25 -7.79
C ALA A 87 3.40 -7.50 -8.97
N GLY A 88 3.90 -8.08 -10.06
CA GLY A 88 3.06 -8.48 -11.19
C GLY A 88 1.96 -9.47 -10.78
N ARG A 89 2.30 -10.49 -9.99
CA ARG A 89 1.33 -11.49 -9.51
C ARG A 89 0.22 -10.89 -8.65
N VAL A 90 0.52 -9.88 -7.84
CA VAL A 90 -0.49 -9.25 -6.97
C VAL A 90 -1.35 -8.21 -7.69
N GLY A 91 -1.01 -7.87 -8.94
CA GLY A 91 -1.67 -6.81 -9.70
C GLY A 91 -1.25 -5.41 -9.24
N ALA A 92 -0.02 -5.25 -8.75
CA ALA A 92 0.47 -3.94 -8.33
C ALA A 92 0.64 -3.00 -9.53
N THR A 93 0.09 -1.80 -9.39
CA THR A 93 0.26 -0.71 -10.36
C THR A 93 1.66 -0.11 -10.26
N TYR A 94 2.19 -0.01 -9.04
CA TYR A 94 3.53 0.53 -8.78
C TYR A 94 4.31 -0.32 -7.78
N VAL A 95 5.63 -0.36 -7.97
CA VAL A 95 6.60 -0.72 -6.94
C VAL A 95 7.32 0.55 -6.54
N ILE A 96 7.30 0.90 -5.27
CA ILE A 96 7.91 2.13 -4.75
C ILE A 96 8.97 1.82 -3.70
N VAL A 97 9.99 2.68 -3.66
CA VAL A 97 11.06 2.63 -2.67
C VAL A 97 10.94 3.84 -1.75
N LEU A 98 10.80 3.62 -0.46
CA LEU A 98 10.78 4.66 0.56
C LEU A 98 12.17 4.78 1.21
N PRO A 99 12.61 5.99 1.59
CA PRO A 99 11.87 7.26 1.60
C PRO A 99 11.74 7.97 0.25
N THR A 100 12.44 7.53 -0.80
CA THR A 100 12.54 8.26 -2.08
C THR A 100 11.18 8.61 -2.71
N ALA A 101 10.20 7.72 -2.61
CA ALA A 101 8.87 7.91 -3.17
C ALA A 101 7.83 8.49 -2.18
N CYS A 102 8.24 8.96 -1.00
CA CYS A 102 7.32 9.49 0.01
C CYS A 102 6.43 10.62 -0.55
N SER A 103 7.05 11.65 -1.15
CA SER A 103 6.31 12.80 -1.70
C SER A 103 5.39 12.39 -2.84
N TRP A 104 5.83 11.49 -3.73
CA TRP A 104 4.99 10.96 -4.80
C TRP A 104 3.73 10.26 -4.25
N LEU A 105 3.89 9.42 -3.22
CA LEU A 105 2.77 8.70 -2.61
C LEU A 105 1.83 9.66 -1.87
N ALA A 106 2.38 10.64 -1.14
CA ALA A 106 1.60 11.65 -0.45
C ALA A 106 0.76 12.48 -1.44
N GLU A 107 1.35 12.92 -2.55
CA GLU A 107 0.63 13.62 -3.60
C GLU A 107 -0.43 12.75 -4.29
N HIS A 108 -0.15 11.46 -4.50
CA HIS A 108 -1.13 10.54 -5.06
C HIS A 108 -2.36 10.46 -4.15
N LEU A 109 -2.17 10.32 -2.84
CA LEU A 109 -3.26 10.32 -1.86
C LEU A 109 -4.06 11.63 -1.87
N LEU A 110 -3.37 12.77 -1.93
CA LEU A 110 -4.02 14.08 -2.03
C LEU A 110 -4.84 14.24 -3.31
N ARG A 111 -4.39 13.69 -4.45
CA ARG A 111 -5.14 13.69 -5.72
C ARG A 111 -6.38 12.80 -5.62
N GLU A 112 -6.24 11.60 -5.07
CA GLU A 112 -7.34 10.64 -4.87
C GLU A 112 -8.41 11.12 -3.90
N ALA A 113 -8.08 12.06 -2.99
CA ALA A 113 -9.07 12.67 -2.10
C ALA A 113 -9.92 13.73 -2.80
N ARG A 114 -9.37 14.43 -3.80
CA ARG A 114 -10.05 15.51 -4.54
C ARG A 114 -10.94 15.00 -5.68
N SER A 115 -10.70 13.79 -6.16
CA SER A 115 -11.50 13.13 -7.20
C SER A 115 -12.77 12.45 -6.65
N ARG A 116 -13.10 12.67 -5.38
CA ARG A 116 -14.25 12.11 -4.66
C ARG A 116 -15.26 13.18 -4.33
#